data_AF-A0A931IJM1-F1
#
_entry.id   AF-A0A931IJM1-F1
#
_cell.length_a   1.000
_cell.length_b   1.000
_cell.length_c   1.000
_cell.angle_alpha   90.00
_cell.angle_beta   90.00
_cell.angle_gamma   90.00
#
_symmetry.space_group_name_H-M   'P 1'
#
loop_
_entity.id
_entity.type
_entity.pdbx_description
1 polymer ?
#
loop_
_entity_poly.entity_id
_entity_poly.type
_entity_poly.pdbx_seq_one_letter_code
_entity_poly.pdbx_strand_id
1 'polypeptide(L)'
;MASKQLIVGCAATGAKFTKHNHRTTGDTVMDHISTGASIKIAESEALQEAVTLYALGCRYYHYHARNPATGEQSTDNAIYQSLSQSIQRSCNQDIRLSFGASRNGPEVRDSIARNGEWERVSQCSIPLHLGGAHFVTMQAAVELQIMCDIERKYGVDEVYDAPHEQLSRIIHEYRPSGQTVDADLATHSTAGGSNYGTTSPAIQFATFARSIQARRQIGLFDEVEWVQRRRSVALTRFAIERPDLRLGAAGQLNVTILFGFSPALPFPMRYSDFKTMVRAAKSLEYDLGDKARRRRHVTVAVGAAVLPQQAKNFIGPLDVGPERGRIVTPVERLVQYAAQRDSGVDIVRVGMEDTPFDVTADGDLRSTTNAILVKTALHELERAGATPLTRTQEIDRLAVIAGGGDRPWRSESVETEYELATVA
;
A
#
# COMPACT_ATOMS: atom_id res chain seq x y z
N MET A 1 30.34 10.42 1.73
CA MET A 1 29.01 10.32 2.36
C MET A 1 28.22 9.26 1.62
N ALA A 2 27.62 8.27 2.30
CA ALA A 2 26.89 7.19 1.64
C ALA A 2 25.66 7.71 0.86
N SER A 3 25.37 7.13 -0.30
CA SER A 3 24.16 7.40 -1.11
C SER A 3 22.91 6.90 -0.37
N LYS A 4 21.76 7.53 -0.62
CA LYS A 4 20.47 7.01 -0.11
C LYS A 4 20.18 5.70 -0.83
N GLN A 5 19.73 4.70 -0.08
CA GLN A 5 19.34 3.40 -0.59
C GLN A 5 17.82 3.23 -0.44
N LEU A 6 17.17 2.69 -1.46
CA LEU A 6 15.73 2.48 -1.51
C LEU A 6 15.39 1.13 -2.14
N ILE A 7 14.34 0.49 -1.64
CA ILE A 7 13.73 -0.65 -2.32
C ILE A 7 12.85 -0.11 -3.45
N VAL A 8 13.03 -0.63 -4.66
CA VAL A 8 12.11 -0.36 -5.78
C VAL A 8 11.00 -1.39 -5.74
N GLY A 9 9.76 -0.89 -5.68
CA GLY A 9 8.56 -1.70 -5.66
C GLY A 9 7.66 -1.49 -6.88
N CYS A 10 6.90 -2.52 -7.22
CA CYS A 10 5.90 -2.50 -8.27
C CYS A 10 4.50 -2.81 -7.72
N ALA A 11 3.51 -1.95 -7.97
CA ALA A 11 2.08 -2.22 -7.78
C ALA A 11 1.46 -2.65 -9.11
N ALA A 12 1.44 -3.96 -9.35
CA ALA A 12 1.38 -4.53 -10.68
C ALA A 12 -0.02 -4.46 -11.33
N THR A 13 -1.06 -4.81 -10.57
CA THR A 13 -2.39 -5.06 -11.15
C THR A 13 -3.48 -4.15 -10.61
N GLY A 14 -3.53 -3.89 -9.32
CA GLY A 14 -4.56 -3.02 -8.73
C GLY A 14 -6.00 -3.49 -8.91
N ALA A 15 -6.90 -2.66 -8.39
CA ALA A 15 -8.35 -2.86 -8.41
C ALA A 15 -9.14 -1.77 -9.14
N LYS A 16 -8.49 -0.65 -9.45
CA LYS A 16 -9.14 0.59 -9.92
C LYS A 16 -9.41 0.56 -11.42
N PHE A 17 -8.38 0.26 -12.20
CA PHE A 17 -8.42 0.27 -13.66
C PHE A 17 -8.97 -1.07 -14.17
N THR A 18 -10.28 -1.11 -14.39
CA THR A 18 -11.02 -2.27 -14.89
C THR A 18 -12.06 -1.81 -15.91
N LYS A 19 -12.59 -2.73 -16.71
CA LYS A 19 -13.60 -2.40 -17.73
C LYS A 19 -14.88 -1.84 -17.09
N HIS A 20 -15.31 -2.41 -15.97
CA HIS A 20 -16.57 -1.97 -15.33
C HIS A 20 -16.45 -0.62 -14.60
N ASN A 21 -15.23 -0.23 -14.21
CA ASN A 21 -15.01 1.05 -13.55
C ASN A 21 -14.80 2.21 -14.55
N HIS A 22 -14.89 1.97 -15.85
CA HIS A 22 -14.63 2.99 -16.87
C HIS A 22 -15.82 3.15 -17.83
N ARG A 23 -16.22 4.39 -18.07
CA ARG A 23 -17.16 4.73 -19.14
C ARG A 23 -16.36 5.18 -20.35
N THR A 24 -16.50 4.47 -21.46
CA THR A 24 -15.87 4.81 -22.75
C THR A 24 -16.09 6.28 -23.09
N THR A 25 -15.00 6.97 -23.39
CA THR A 25 -14.97 8.41 -23.67
C THR A 25 -14.82 8.72 -25.16
N GLY A 26 -14.34 7.75 -25.95
CA GLY A 26 -13.99 7.94 -27.36
C GLY A 26 -12.54 8.33 -27.57
N ASP A 27 -11.81 8.69 -26.50
CA ASP A 27 -10.35 8.83 -26.51
C ASP A 27 -9.72 7.44 -26.34
N THR A 28 -9.10 6.94 -27.41
CA THR A 28 -8.53 5.58 -27.46
C THR A 28 -7.42 5.34 -26.44
N VAL A 29 -6.62 6.36 -26.14
CA VAL A 29 -5.51 6.26 -25.18
C VAL A 29 -6.08 6.26 -23.76
N MET A 30 -6.95 7.22 -23.45
CA MET A 30 -7.61 7.32 -22.15
C MET A 30 -8.43 6.06 -21.84
N ASP A 31 -9.18 5.54 -22.81
CA ASP A 31 -10.02 4.35 -22.67
C ASP A 31 -9.17 3.09 -22.46
N HIS A 32 -8.06 2.95 -23.20
CA HIS A 32 -7.12 1.84 -23.02
C HIS A 32 -6.45 1.85 -21.64
N ILE A 33 -6.02 3.02 -21.17
CA ILE A 33 -5.44 3.20 -19.83
C ILE A 33 -6.48 2.88 -18.75
N SER A 34 -7.68 3.46 -18.85
CA SER A 34 -8.69 3.40 -17.79
C SER A 34 -9.31 2.02 -17.61
N THR A 35 -9.43 1.25 -18.70
CA THR A 35 -9.91 -0.13 -18.65
C THR A 35 -8.86 -1.12 -18.16
N GLY A 36 -7.61 -0.68 -17.98
CA GLY A 36 -6.50 -1.53 -17.57
C GLY A 36 -6.07 -2.52 -18.65
N ALA A 37 -6.28 -2.20 -19.93
CA ALA A 37 -6.12 -3.14 -21.05
C ALA A 37 -4.70 -3.74 -21.19
N SER A 38 -3.67 -3.04 -20.68
CA SER A 38 -2.28 -3.55 -20.68
C SER A 38 -1.88 -4.30 -19.41
N ILE A 39 -2.74 -4.36 -18.39
CA ILE A 39 -2.46 -5.04 -17.12
C ILE A 39 -2.47 -6.55 -17.36
N LYS A 40 -1.42 -7.24 -16.90
CA LYS A 40 -1.28 -8.68 -17.05
C LYS A 40 -2.17 -9.42 -16.05
N ILE A 41 -3.16 -10.13 -16.57
CA ILE A 41 -4.15 -10.86 -15.75
C ILE A 41 -4.00 -12.39 -15.85
N ALA A 42 -3.45 -12.89 -16.96
CA ALA A 42 -3.14 -14.30 -17.09
C ALA A 42 -1.92 -14.64 -16.25
N GLU A 43 -1.96 -15.76 -15.53
CA GLU A 43 -0.90 -16.15 -14.59
C GLU A 43 0.48 -16.20 -15.25
N SER A 44 0.59 -16.78 -16.44
CA SER A 44 1.86 -16.88 -17.18
C SER A 44 2.42 -15.51 -17.58
N GLU A 45 1.57 -14.58 -18.00
CA GLU A 45 1.97 -13.21 -18.34
C GLU A 45 2.38 -12.43 -17.10
N ALA A 46 1.61 -12.55 -16.01
CA ALA A 46 1.92 -11.89 -14.74
C ALA A 46 3.22 -12.43 -14.13
N LEU A 47 3.48 -13.73 -14.23
CA LEU A 47 4.75 -14.34 -13.83
C LEU A 47 5.91 -13.82 -14.67
N GLN A 48 5.77 -13.79 -16.00
CA GLN A 48 6.80 -13.28 -16.89
C GLN A 48 7.11 -11.81 -16.62
N GLU A 49 6.08 -11.01 -16.31
CA GLU A 49 6.26 -9.63 -15.88
C GLU A 49 7.02 -9.57 -14.54
N ALA A 50 6.60 -10.32 -13.53
CA ALA A 50 7.26 -10.35 -12.22
C ALA A 50 8.76 -10.72 -12.33
N VAL A 51 9.10 -11.73 -13.13
CA VAL A 51 10.50 -12.12 -13.41
C VAL A 51 11.27 -10.99 -14.10
N THR A 52 10.64 -10.30 -15.05
CA THR A 52 11.26 -9.16 -15.74
C THR A 52 11.54 -8.01 -14.77
N LEU A 53 10.58 -7.67 -13.91
CA LEU A 53 10.73 -6.63 -12.91
C LEU A 53 11.80 -7.00 -11.87
N TYR A 54 11.83 -8.26 -11.47
CA TYR A 54 12.84 -8.79 -10.57
C TYR A 54 14.25 -8.65 -11.16
N ALA A 55 14.43 -8.96 -12.44
CA ALA A 55 15.71 -8.78 -13.15
C ALA A 55 16.12 -7.29 -13.26
N LEU A 56 15.17 -6.36 -13.30
CA LEU A 56 15.43 -4.91 -13.26
C LEU A 56 15.82 -4.40 -11.87
N GLY A 57 15.71 -5.22 -10.82
CA GLY A 57 16.03 -4.83 -9.44
C GLY A 57 14.81 -4.50 -8.58
N CYS A 58 13.58 -4.78 -9.03
CA CYS A 58 12.39 -4.70 -8.19
C CYS A 58 12.44 -5.76 -7.09
N ARG A 59 12.13 -5.38 -5.85
CA ARG A 59 12.17 -6.27 -4.68
C ARG A 59 10.93 -6.20 -3.80
N TYR A 60 9.99 -5.33 -4.10
CA TYR A 60 8.68 -5.31 -3.48
C TYR A 60 7.62 -5.43 -4.57
N TYR A 61 6.84 -6.51 -4.57
CA TYR A 61 5.84 -6.78 -5.60
C TYR A 61 4.46 -6.84 -4.95
N HIS A 62 3.67 -5.80 -5.20
CA HIS A 62 2.31 -5.66 -4.75
C HIS A 62 1.35 -6.01 -5.87
N TYR A 63 0.35 -6.86 -5.61
CA TYR A 63 -0.69 -7.15 -6.60
C TYR A 63 -2.04 -7.49 -5.98
N HIS A 64 -3.08 -7.24 -6.76
CA HIS A 64 -4.42 -7.77 -6.55
C HIS A 64 -4.64 -8.96 -7.48
N ALA A 65 -5.29 -10.01 -6.99
CA ALA A 65 -5.79 -11.08 -7.86
C ALA A 65 -6.86 -10.50 -8.79
N ARG A 66 -6.76 -10.86 -10.07
CA ARG A 66 -7.77 -10.54 -11.08
C ARG A 66 -8.31 -11.82 -11.66
N ASN A 67 -9.62 -11.88 -11.84
CA ASN A 67 -10.27 -12.98 -12.52
C ASN A 67 -9.81 -13.00 -13.99
N PRO A 68 -9.12 -14.04 -14.47
CA PRO A 68 -8.58 -14.06 -15.83
C PRO A 68 -9.66 -14.00 -16.92
N ALA A 69 -10.89 -14.41 -16.62
CA ALA A 69 -12.00 -14.41 -17.58
C ALA A 69 -12.61 -13.00 -17.76
N THR A 70 -12.69 -12.21 -16.70
CA THR A 70 -13.39 -10.92 -16.71
C THR A 70 -12.45 -9.72 -16.64
N GLY A 71 -11.26 -9.89 -16.05
CA GLY A 71 -10.29 -8.84 -15.76
C GLY A 71 -10.59 -8.02 -14.51
N GLU A 72 -11.67 -8.33 -13.78
CA GLU A 72 -12.05 -7.65 -12.53
C GLU A 72 -11.25 -8.16 -11.33
N GLN A 73 -11.22 -7.38 -10.25
CA GLN A 73 -10.60 -7.82 -8.99
C GLN A 73 -11.34 -9.05 -8.45
N SER A 74 -10.57 -10.03 -7.95
CA SER A 74 -11.07 -11.24 -7.32
C SER A 74 -10.67 -11.34 -5.84
N THR A 75 -11.50 -12.01 -5.04
CA THR A 75 -11.18 -12.45 -3.67
C THR A 75 -10.65 -13.89 -3.62
N ASP A 76 -10.54 -14.57 -4.77
CA ASP A 76 -10.18 -15.98 -4.84
C ASP A 76 -8.72 -16.21 -4.42
N ASN A 77 -8.56 -16.88 -3.29
CA ASN A 77 -7.26 -17.26 -2.73
C ASN A 77 -6.46 -18.17 -3.67
N ALA A 78 -7.10 -18.99 -4.50
CA ALA A 78 -6.38 -19.86 -5.42
C ALA A 78 -5.55 -19.06 -6.44
N ILE A 79 -6.08 -17.92 -6.91
CA ILE A 79 -5.36 -17.02 -7.83
C ILE A 79 -4.16 -16.39 -7.11
N TYR A 80 -4.34 -15.91 -5.87
CA TYR A 80 -3.23 -15.40 -5.07
C TYR A 80 -2.14 -16.45 -4.87
N GLN A 81 -2.52 -17.66 -4.43
CA GLN A 81 -1.61 -18.74 -4.10
C GLN A 81 -0.81 -19.22 -5.31
N SER A 82 -1.48 -19.48 -6.43
CA SER A 82 -0.82 -19.99 -7.65
C SER A 82 0.23 -19.02 -8.16
N LEU A 83 -0.13 -17.73 -8.32
CA LEU A 83 0.80 -16.72 -8.79
C LEU A 83 1.94 -16.48 -7.78
N SER A 84 1.63 -16.42 -6.49
CA SER A 84 2.64 -16.22 -5.44
C SER A 84 3.66 -17.35 -5.41
N GLN A 85 3.22 -18.61 -5.46
CA GLN A 85 4.12 -19.77 -5.52
C GLN A 85 5.02 -19.71 -6.76
N SER A 86 4.44 -19.40 -7.92
CA SER A 86 5.17 -19.27 -9.17
C SER A 86 6.24 -18.16 -9.11
N ILE A 87 5.90 -17.02 -8.51
CA ILE A 87 6.83 -15.91 -8.28
C ILE A 87 7.92 -16.31 -7.29
N GLN A 88 7.59 -16.90 -6.14
CA GLN A 88 8.58 -17.31 -5.13
C GLN A 88 9.58 -18.35 -5.67
N ARG A 89 9.14 -19.25 -6.58
CA ARG A 89 10.03 -20.22 -7.24
C ARG A 89 10.95 -19.57 -8.27
N SER A 90 10.43 -18.58 -9.01
CA SER A 90 11.13 -17.97 -10.15
C SER A 90 11.98 -16.75 -9.77
N CYS A 91 11.58 -16.06 -8.71
CA CYS A 91 12.25 -14.93 -8.09
C CYS A 91 12.68 -15.40 -6.71
N ASN A 92 13.98 -15.58 -6.51
CA ASN A 92 14.61 -16.02 -5.26
C ASN A 92 14.20 -15.15 -4.03
N GLN A 93 14.67 -15.52 -2.83
CA GLN A 93 14.24 -14.97 -1.53
C GLN A 93 14.30 -13.43 -1.34
N ASP A 94 14.91 -12.71 -2.28
CA ASP A 94 15.03 -11.25 -2.23
C ASP A 94 13.71 -10.52 -2.49
N ILE A 95 12.68 -11.19 -3.05
CA ILE A 95 11.39 -10.54 -3.33
C ILE A 95 10.47 -10.54 -2.10
N ARG A 96 9.84 -9.39 -1.84
CA ARG A 96 8.79 -9.21 -0.82
C ARG A 96 7.45 -9.07 -1.54
N LEU A 97 6.54 -9.98 -1.26
CA LEU A 97 5.19 -10.00 -1.81
C LEU A 97 4.23 -9.23 -0.91
N SER A 98 3.39 -8.39 -1.51
CA SER A 98 2.27 -7.75 -0.85
C SER A 98 0.97 -8.03 -1.61
N PHE A 99 -0.10 -8.42 -0.91
CA PHE A 99 -1.41 -8.58 -1.51
C PHE A 99 -2.31 -7.36 -1.27
N GLY A 100 -3.00 -6.97 -2.33
CA GLY A 100 -4.12 -6.05 -2.30
C GLY A 100 -5.37 -6.68 -1.68
N ALA A 101 -6.07 -5.98 -0.78
CA ALA A 101 -7.37 -6.43 -0.26
C ALA A 101 -8.48 -5.40 -0.46
N SER A 102 -8.44 -4.61 -1.54
CA SER A 102 -9.45 -3.58 -1.81
C SER A 102 -10.86 -4.16 -1.85
N ARG A 103 -11.86 -3.36 -1.44
CA ARG A 103 -13.30 -3.69 -1.53
C ARG A 103 -13.90 -3.30 -2.89
N ASN A 104 -13.07 -2.74 -3.78
CA ASN A 104 -13.52 -2.25 -5.08
C ASN A 104 -13.82 -3.41 -6.06
N GLY A 105 -14.75 -3.16 -6.97
CA GLY A 105 -15.10 -4.07 -8.06
C GLY A 105 -16.38 -4.87 -7.81
N PRO A 106 -17.14 -5.18 -8.88
CA PRO A 106 -18.41 -5.91 -8.76
C PRO A 106 -18.24 -7.31 -8.17
N GLU A 107 -17.23 -8.07 -8.62
CA GLU A 107 -17.03 -9.45 -8.15
C GLU A 107 -16.68 -9.51 -6.65
N VAL A 108 -15.87 -8.57 -6.16
CA VAL A 108 -15.56 -8.47 -4.73
C VAL A 108 -16.82 -8.16 -3.92
N ARG A 109 -17.66 -7.22 -4.37
CA ARG A 109 -18.94 -6.90 -3.70
C ARG A 109 -19.88 -8.09 -3.68
N ASP A 110 -20.00 -8.81 -4.78
CA ASP A 110 -20.83 -10.02 -4.87
C ASP A 110 -20.30 -11.15 -3.98
N SER A 111 -18.98 -11.25 -3.84
CA SER A 111 -18.35 -12.21 -2.93
C SER A 111 -18.63 -11.87 -1.47
N ILE A 112 -18.47 -10.60 -1.08
CA ILE A 112 -18.79 -10.09 0.26
C ILE A 112 -20.28 -10.27 0.58
N ALA A 113 -21.18 -9.99 -0.36
CA ALA A 113 -22.61 -10.15 -0.16
C ALA A 113 -23.00 -11.60 0.14
N ARG A 114 -22.29 -12.57 -0.45
CA ARG A 114 -22.54 -14.01 -0.25
C ARG A 114 -21.85 -14.58 0.98
N ASN A 115 -20.61 -14.17 1.24
CA ASN A 115 -19.69 -14.85 2.17
C ASN A 115 -19.27 -13.97 3.37
N GLY A 116 -19.64 -12.69 3.37
CA GLY A 116 -19.28 -11.72 4.39
C GLY A 116 -17.93 -11.03 4.16
N GLU A 117 -17.62 -10.03 4.99
CA GLU A 117 -16.44 -9.16 4.83
C GLU A 117 -15.09 -9.89 4.97
N TRP A 118 -15.05 -11.05 5.64
CA TRP A 118 -13.82 -11.84 5.76
C TRP A 118 -13.27 -12.26 4.40
N GLU A 119 -14.16 -12.57 3.46
CA GLU A 119 -13.83 -13.08 2.13
C GLU A 119 -12.83 -12.17 1.40
N ARG A 120 -13.02 -10.84 1.50
CA ARG A 120 -12.18 -9.80 0.89
C ARG A 120 -10.71 -9.86 1.33
N VAL A 121 -10.47 -10.25 2.57
CA VAL A 121 -9.16 -10.15 3.25
C VAL A 121 -8.63 -11.51 3.69
N SER A 122 -9.31 -12.60 3.34
CA SER A 122 -8.98 -13.95 3.78
C SER A 122 -7.57 -14.40 3.35
N GLN A 123 -7.04 -13.86 2.25
CA GLN A 123 -5.66 -14.05 1.80
C GLN A 123 -4.61 -13.64 2.84
N CYS A 124 -4.97 -12.84 3.85
CA CYS A 124 -4.10 -12.49 4.96
C CYS A 124 -3.70 -13.70 5.82
N SER A 125 -4.51 -14.76 5.86
CA SER A 125 -4.25 -15.96 6.68
C SER A 125 -3.44 -17.03 5.96
N ILE A 126 -2.94 -16.77 4.75
CA ILE A 126 -2.17 -17.75 3.96
C ILE A 126 -0.68 -17.64 4.34
N PRO A 127 -0.05 -18.71 4.87
CA PRO A 127 1.40 -18.76 5.12
C PRO A 127 2.23 -18.66 3.84
N LEU A 128 3.49 -18.23 3.94
CA LEU A 128 4.35 -18.02 2.75
C LEU A 128 4.54 -19.32 1.95
N HIS A 129 4.83 -20.43 2.64
CA HIS A 129 5.04 -21.74 2.02
C HIS A 129 3.79 -22.30 1.32
N LEU A 130 2.60 -21.77 1.61
CA LEU A 130 1.35 -22.12 0.94
C LEU A 130 0.91 -21.10 -0.13
N GLY A 131 1.83 -20.25 -0.59
CA GLY A 131 1.51 -19.20 -1.57
C GLY A 131 0.98 -17.91 -0.97
N GLY A 132 1.27 -17.65 0.31
CA GLY A 132 0.94 -16.39 0.98
C GLY A 132 1.82 -15.22 0.54
N ALA A 133 1.68 -14.10 1.27
CA ALA A 133 2.48 -12.89 1.06
C ALA A 133 3.05 -12.35 2.37
N HIS A 134 4.16 -11.63 2.25
CA HIS A 134 4.85 -10.97 3.35
C HIS A 134 4.00 -9.88 3.98
N PHE A 135 3.15 -9.26 3.17
CA PHE A 135 2.24 -8.18 3.56
C PHE A 135 0.87 -8.35 2.92
N VAL A 136 -0.17 -7.84 3.58
CA VAL A 136 -1.51 -7.69 3.00
C VAL A 136 -2.08 -6.34 3.42
N THR A 137 -2.52 -5.54 2.46
CA THR A 137 -3.09 -4.20 2.68
C THR A 137 -4.50 -4.27 3.29
N MET A 138 -4.60 -4.18 4.61
CA MET A 138 -5.87 -4.43 5.31
C MET A 138 -6.77 -3.18 5.49
N GLN A 139 -6.19 -1.97 5.45
CA GLN A 139 -6.80 -0.77 6.04
C GLN A 139 -7.81 0.00 5.17
N ALA A 140 -7.51 0.28 3.89
CA ALA A 140 -8.19 1.35 3.14
C ALA A 140 -9.73 1.23 3.07
N ALA A 141 -10.27 0.01 3.02
CA ALA A 141 -11.72 -0.22 3.00
C ALA A 141 -12.39 -0.20 4.39
N VAL A 142 -11.66 -0.61 5.43
CA VAL A 142 -12.13 -0.71 6.82
C VAL A 142 -12.14 0.68 7.47
N GLU A 143 -11.14 1.49 7.13
CA GLU A 143 -10.87 2.83 7.65
C GLU A 143 -12.09 3.72 7.68
N LEU A 144 -12.82 3.75 6.58
CA LEU A 144 -13.94 4.67 6.42
C LEU A 144 -15.04 4.44 7.43
N GLN A 145 -15.48 3.20 7.59
CA GLN A 145 -16.65 2.94 8.43
C GLN A 145 -16.31 3.04 9.91
N ILE A 146 -15.13 2.59 10.33
CA ILE A 146 -14.69 2.74 11.71
C ILE A 146 -14.47 4.22 12.02
N MET A 147 -13.75 4.96 11.19
CA MET A 147 -13.45 6.37 11.47
C MET A 147 -14.69 7.24 11.38
N CYS A 148 -15.58 7.04 10.39
CA CYS A 148 -16.85 7.76 10.34
C CYS A 148 -17.72 7.49 11.58
N ASP A 149 -17.70 6.27 12.14
CA ASP A 149 -18.43 5.98 13.38
C ASP A 149 -17.82 6.68 14.61
N ILE A 150 -16.49 6.69 14.71
CA ILE A 150 -15.77 7.42 15.76
C ILE A 150 -16.01 8.94 15.63
N GLU A 151 -15.87 9.51 14.43
CA GLU A 151 -16.15 10.93 14.15
C GLU A 151 -17.56 11.33 14.57
N ARG A 152 -18.57 10.50 14.27
CA ARG A 152 -19.97 10.76 14.69
C ARG A 152 -20.17 10.71 16.19
N LYS A 153 -19.45 9.83 16.90
CA LYS A 153 -19.61 9.62 18.35
C LYS A 153 -18.88 10.65 19.21
N TYR A 154 -17.70 11.07 18.77
CA TYR A 154 -16.80 11.91 19.58
C TYR A 154 -16.56 13.29 18.97
N GLY A 155 -16.92 13.51 17.71
CA GLY A 155 -16.65 14.75 16.99
C GLY A 155 -15.29 14.75 16.29
N VAL A 156 -15.24 15.38 15.11
CA VAL A 156 -14.05 15.39 14.23
C VAL A 156 -12.82 15.98 14.92
N ASP A 157 -12.97 17.11 15.60
CA ASP A 157 -11.86 17.80 16.24
C ASP A 157 -11.29 16.98 17.41
N GLU A 158 -12.14 16.27 18.16
CA GLU A 158 -11.68 15.40 19.24
C GLU A 158 -10.89 14.18 18.73
N VAL A 159 -11.23 13.67 17.55
CA VAL A 159 -10.55 12.49 17.00
C VAL A 159 -9.15 12.82 16.50
N TYR A 160 -8.96 14.04 15.98
CA TYR A 160 -7.76 14.39 15.24
C TYR A 160 -6.84 15.40 15.95
N ASP A 161 -7.40 16.27 16.79
CA ASP A 161 -6.66 17.38 17.38
C ASP A 161 -6.64 17.33 18.92
N ALA A 162 -7.32 16.35 19.53
CA ALA A 162 -7.36 16.22 20.98
C ALA A 162 -5.99 15.89 21.59
N PRO A 163 -5.77 16.27 22.87
CA PRO A 163 -4.63 15.81 23.65
C PRO A 163 -4.54 14.29 23.72
N HIS A 164 -3.32 13.79 23.91
CA HIS A 164 -3.02 12.35 23.96
C HIS A 164 -3.89 11.57 24.94
N GLU A 165 -4.21 12.13 26.10
CA GLU A 165 -5.04 11.49 27.13
C GLU A 165 -6.48 11.27 26.66
N GLN A 166 -7.06 12.26 25.97
CA GLN A 166 -8.40 12.17 25.42
C GLN A 166 -8.45 11.18 24.25
N LEU A 167 -7.44 11.21 23.37
CA LEU A 167 -7.32 10.22 22.30
C LEU A 167 -7.21 8.79 22.87
N SER A 168 -6.39 8.60 23.90
CA SER A 168 -6.27 7.32 24.60
C SER A 168 -7.63 6.86 25.16
N ARG A 169 -8.38 7.76 25.80
CA ARG A 169 -9.73 7.46 26.29
C ARG A 169 -10.67 7.00 25.15
N ILE A 170 -10.73 7.74 24.04
CA ILE A 170 -11.54 7.38 22.86
C ILE A 170 -11.17 5.97 22.37
N ILE A 171 -9.88 5.66 22.26
CA ILE A 171 -9.40 4.35 21.78
C ILE A 171 -9.90 3.20 22.66
N HIS A 172 -9.85 3.36 23.98
CA HIS A 172 -10.22 2.31 24.94
C HIS A 172 -11.74 2.16 25.10
N GLU A 173 -12.47 3.27 25.10
CA GLU A 173 -13.91 3.31 25.33
C GLU A 173 -14.72 2.99 24.07
N TYR A 174 -14.19 3.26 22.88
CA TYR A 174 -14.93 3.07 21.64
C TYR A 174 -15.46 1.64 21.49
N ARG A 175 -16.77 1.56 21.21
CA ARG A 175 -17.48 0.35 20.82
C ARG A 175 -18.10 0.60 19.44
N PRO A 176 -17.81 -0.24 18.43
CA PRO A 176 -18.28 0.00 17.08
C PRO A 176 -19.79 -0.19 16.98
N SER A 177 -20.45 0.68 16.22
CA SER A 177 -21.91 0.58 15.99
C SER A 177 -22.26 -0.63 15.13
N GLY A 178 -23.38 -1.28 15.45
CA GLY A 178 -24.00 -2.29 14.58
C GLY A 178 -24.85 -1.69 13.46
N GLN A 179 -25.05 -0.36 13.45
CA GLN A 179 -25.79 0.30 12.39
C GLN A 179 -24.99 0.25 11.10
N THR A 180 -25.61 -0.30 10.06
CA THR A 180 -25.08 -0.26 8.70
C THR A 180 -24.93 1.19 8.26
N VAL A 181 -23.75 1.54 7.76
CA VAL A 181 -23.45 2.88 7.27
C VAL A 181 -23.01 2.75 5.83
N ASP A 182 -23.54 3.62 4.98
CA ASP A 182 -22.96 3.80 3.67
C ASP A 182 -21.73 4.70 3.81
N ALA A 183 -20.62 4.26 3.26
CA ALA A 183 -19.35 4.95 3.40
C ALA A 183 -18.70 5.12 2.05
N ASP A 184 -18.91 6.30 1.48
CA ASP A 184 -18.22 6.71 0.27
C ASP A 184 -16.87 7.32 0.60
N LEU A 185 -15.84 6.82 -0.07
CA LEU A 185 -14.53 7.43 -0.05
C LEU A 185 -14.53 8.53 -1.11
N ALA A 186 -14.34 9.78 -0.71
CA ALA A 186 -14.07 10.85 -1.68
C ALA A 186 -12.69 10.58 -2.30
N THR A 187 -12.62 9.80 -3.39
CA THR A 187 -11.38 9.46 -4.10
C THR A 187 -11.30 10.17 -5.44
N HIS A 188 -10.08 10.30 -5.92
CA HIS A 188 -9.81 10.44 -7.34
C HIS A 188 -9.83 9.04 -7.95
N SER A 189 -11.03 8.58 -8.33
CA SER A 189 -11.23 7.29 -9.00
C SER A 189 -11.97 7.42 -10.32
N THR A 190 -11.83 6.40 -11.17
CA THR A 190 -12.76 6.14 -12.28
C THR A 190 -14.14 5.79 -11.72
N ALA A 191 -15.20 5.91 -12.55
CA ALA A 191 -16.59 5.73 -12.12
C ALA A 191 -16.80 4.41 -11.36
N GLY A 192 -17.28 4.49 -10.11
CA GLY A 192 -17.54 3.31 -9.28
C GLY A 192 -16.36 2.82 -8.43
N GLY A 193 -15.13 3.27 -8.67
CA GLY A 193 -13.97 2.86 -7.86
C GLY A 193 -13.85 3.56 -6.50
N SER A 194 -14.76 4.50 -6.20
CA SER A 194 -14.98 5.10 -4.89
C SER A 194 -16.04 4.37 -4.05
N ASN A 195 -16.79 3.43 -4.65
CA ASN A 195 -17.86 2.72 -3.97
C ASN A 195 -17.27 1.52 -3.24
N TYR A 196 -17.03 1.74 -1.95
CA TYR A 196 -16.56 0.70 -1.06
C TYR A 196 -17.71 -0.13 -0.50
N GLY A 197 -18.97 0.15 -0.80
CA GLY A 197 -20.13 -0.64 -0.40
C GLY A 197 -20.61 -0.40 1.03
N THR A 198 -21.69 -1.08 1.41
CA THR A 198 -22.42 -0.83 2.65
C THR A 198 -22.17 -1.95 3.67
N THR A 199 -21.73 -1.64 4.89
CA THR A 199 -21.67 -2.61 6.01
C THR A 199 -21.58 -1.86 7.35
N SER A 200 -21.60 -2.57 8.48
CA SER A 200 -21.55 -1.95 9.81
C SER A 200 -20.11 -1.77 10.31
N PRO A 201 -19.83 -0.69 11.07
CA PRO A 201 -18.54 -0.51 11.75
C PRO A 201 -18.16 -1.71 12.64
N ALA A 202 -19.15 -2.39 13.24
CA ALA A 202 -18.91 -3.58 14.05
C ALA A 202 -18.35 -4.74 13.23
N ILE A 203 -18.90 -5.00 12.03
CA ILE A 203 -18.40 -6.03 11.13
C ILE A 203 -17.01 -5.67 10.62
N GLN A 204 -16.78 -4.42 10.20
CA GLN A 204 -15.44 -3.98 9.75
C GLN A 204 -14.40 -4.09 10.86
N PHE A 205 -14.74 -3.66 12.08
CA PHE A 205 -13.87 -3.79 13.24
C PHE A 205 -13.53 -5.26 13.53
N ALA A 206 -14.53 -6.15 13.54
CA ALA A 206 -14.31 -7.58 13.75
C ALA A 206 -13.44 -8.21 12.65
N THR A 207 -13.68 -7.86 11.38
CA THR A 207 -12.88 -8.32 10.24
C THR A 207 -11.42 -7.85 10.35
N PHE A 208 -11.20 -6.60 10.74
CA PHE A 208 -9.87 -6.05 10.92
C PHE A 208 -9.12 -6.65 12.11
N ALA A 209 -9.81 -6.86 13.23
CA ALA A 209 -9.26 -7.60 14.37
C ALA A 209 -8.85 -9.02 13.98
N ARG A 210 -9.73 -9.72 13.24
CA ARG A 210 -9.47 -11.08 12.74
C ARG A 210 -8.28 -11.12 11.78
N SER A 211 -8.15 -10.13 10.90
CA SER A 211 -7.04 -10.10 9.94
C SER A 211 -5.68 -9.90 10.64
N ILE A 212 -5.59 -8.97 11.61
CA ILE A 212 -4.39 -8.78 12.42
C ILE A 212 -4.05 -10.06 13.21
N GLN A 213 -5.06 -10.71 13.80
CA GLN A 213 -4.87 -11.96 14.52
C GLN A 213 -4.36 -13.07 13.59
N ALA A 214 -4.92 -13.20 12.39
CA ALA A 214 -4.51 -14.20 11.41
C ALA A 214 -3.05 -13.99 10.97
N ARG A 215 -2.64 -12.75 10.70
CA ARG A 215 -1.21 -12.42 10.40
C ARG A 215 -0.29 -12.84 11.53
N ARG A 216 -0.66 -12.51 12.76
CA ARG A 216 0.10 -12.86 13.96
C ARG A 216 0.23 -14.38 14.13
N GLN A 217 -0.82 -15.15 13.85
CA GLN A 217 -0.82 -16.61 13.97
C GLN A 217 0.16 -17.28 13.01
N ILE A 218 0.33 -16.74 11.80
CA ILE A 218 1.28 -17.24 10.81
C ILE A 218 2.64 -16.51 10.90
N GLY A 219 2.85 -15.69 11.92
CA GLY A 219 4.10 -14.99 12.18
C GLY A 219 4.45 -13.90 11.17
N LEU A 220 3.53 -13.42 10.34
CA LEU A 220 3.83 -12.43 9.30
C LEU A 220 3.44 -11.00 9.70
N PHE A 221 4.05 -10.02 9.03
CA PHE A 221 3.88 -8.61 9.36
C PHE A 221 2.58 -8.00 8.84
N ASP A 222 2.24 -6.87 9.45
CA ASP A 222 1.06 -6.06 9.10
C ASP A 222 1.43 -4.99 8.06
N GLU A 223 0.49 -4.70 7.17
CA GLU A 223 0.58 -3.57 6.24
C GLU A 223 -0.73 -2.79 6.20
N VAL A 224 -0.58 -1.47 6.22
CA VAL A 224 -1.69 -0.52 6.09
C VAL A 224 -1.45 0.41 4.93
N GLU A 225 -2.55 0.81 4.29
CA GLU A 225 -2.54 1.73 3.16
C GLU A 225 -3.22 3.03 3.57
N TRP A 226 -2.52 4.13 3.35
CA TRP A 226 -2.97 5.48 3.66
C TRP A 226 -3.44 6.17 2.39
N VAL A 227 -4.74 6.44 2.36
CA VAL A 227 -5.45 7.07 1.25
C VAL A 227 -6.16 8.36 1.67
N GLN A 228 -6.26 8.65 2.98
CA GLN A 228 -6.80 9.88 3.54
C GLN A 228 -5.96 10.34 4.73
N ARG A 229 -5.33 11.51 4.67
CA ARG A 229 -4.34 11.95 5.66
C ARG A 229 -4.77 11.76 7.12
N ARG A 230 -5.86 12.42 7.56
CA ARG A 230 -6.25 12.43 8.98
C ARG A 230 -6.80 11.08 9.42
N ARG A 231 -7.72 10.50 8.64
CA ARG A 231 -8.36 9.21 8.93
C ARG A 231 -7.36 8.07 8.95
N SER A 232 -6.43 8.02 8.00
CA SER A 232 -5.49 6.90 7.92
C SER A 232 -4.52 6.92 9.10
N VAL A 233 -4.00 8.08 9.46
CA VAL A 233 -3.16 8.26 10.66
C VAL A 233 -3.94 7.85 11.92
N ALA A 234 -5.17 8.33 12.08
CA ALA A 234 -5.96 8.07 13.27
C ALA A 234 -6.37 6.60 13.41
N LEU A 235 -6.79 5.93 12.32
CA LEU A 235 -7.13 4.51 12.39
C LEU A 235 -5.89 3.67 12.70
N THR A 236 -4.76 3.93 12.03
CA THR A 236 -3.53 3.17 12.29
C THR A 236 -3.10 3.36 13.75
N ARG A 237 -3.16 4.60 14.27
CA ARG A 237 -2.88 4.88 15.69
C ARG A 237 -3.85 4.15 16.61
N PHE A 238 -5.15 4.25 16.34
CA PHE A 238 -6.18 3.53 17.09
C PHE A 238 -5.88 2.03 17.13
N ALA A 239 -5.54 1.41 16.00
CA ALA A 239 -5.26 -0.02 15.92
C ALA A 239 -3.96 -0.44 16.62
N ILE A 240 -2.95 0.44 16.64
CA ILE A 240 -1.70 0.23 17.38
C ILE A 240 -1.94 0.20 18.89
N GLU A 241 -2.68 1.20 19.39
CA GLU A 241 -2.81 1.45 20.83
C GLU A 241 -3.91 0.60 21.48
N ARG A 242 -4.89 0.12 20.68
CA ARG A 242 -6.00 -0.66 21.23
C ARG A 242 -5.54 -2.06 21.67
N PRO A 243 -5.80 -2.49 22.93
CA PRO A 243 -5.25 -3.72 23.48
C PRO A 243 -5.64 -5.04 22.78
N ASP A 244 -6.83 -5.09 22.16
CA ASP A 244 -7.36 -6.24 21.44
C ASP A 244 -6.83 -6.35 19.99
N LEU A 245 -6.42 -5.22 19.39
CA LEU A 245 -5.84 -5.19 18.04
C LEU A 245 -4.33 -5.34 18.07
N ARG A 246 -3.62 -4.38 18.70
CA ARG A 246 -2.15 -4.33 18.75
C ARG A 246 -1.50 -4.48 17.37
N LEU A 247 -1.92 -3.65 16.41
CA LEU A 247 -1.35 -3.59 15.07
C LEU A 247 0.17 -3.34 15.12
N GLY A 248 0.96 -4.11 14.37
CA GLY A 248 2.41 -4.01 14.37
C GLY A 248 3.07 -4.49 15.67
N ALA A 249 2.35 -5.21 16.54
CA ALA A 249 2.94 -5.85 17.73
C ALA A 249 3.81 -7.06 17.40
N ALA A 250 3.68 -7.58 16.18
CA ALA A 250 4.68 -8.44 15.58
C ALA A 250 5.98 -7.67 15.28
N GLY A 251 6.11 -6.40 15.71
CA GLY A 251 7.24 -5.44 15.84
C GLY A 251 7.73 -4.75 14.56
N GLN A 252 7.10 -5.05 13.42
CA GLN A 252 7.18 -4.25 12.21
C GLN A 252 5.78 -3.91 11.73
N LEU A 253 5.64 -2.70 11.20
CA LEU A 253 4.45 -2.23 10.49
C LEU A 253 4.89 -1.61 9.16
N ASN A 254 4.35 -2.07 8.05
CA ASN A 254 4.53 -1.37 6.78
C ASN A 254 3.39 -0.37 6.54
N VAL A 255 3.74 0.85 6.19
CA VAL A 255 2.78 1.92 5.87
C VAL A 255 3.01 2.34 4.42
N THR A 256 2.02 2.08 3.56
CA THR A 256 2.01 2.51 2.17
C THR A 256 1.22 3.81 2.04
N ILE A 257 1.84 4.88 1.58
CA ILE A 257 1.20 6.20 1.39
C ILE A 257 0.93 6.43 -0.09
N LEU A 258 -0.34 6.55 -0.47
CA LEU A 258 -0.77 6.75 -1.86
C LEU A 258 -1.13 8.21 -2.11
N PHE A 259 -0.12 8.98 -2.52
CA PHE A 259 -0.28 10.41 -2.78
C PHE A 259 -1.12 10.65 -4.03
N GLY A 260 -2.09 11.57 -3.92
CA GLY A 260 -3.00 11.89 -5.02
C GLY A 260 -4.20 10.95 -5.12
N PHE A 261 -4.34 9.99 -4.22
CA PHE A 261 -5.49 9.07 -4.23
C PHE A 261 -6.81 9.77 -3.90
N SER A 262 -6.80 10.80 -3.06
CA SER A 262 -7.99 11.53 -2.64
C SER A 262 -7.69 13.02 -2.41
N PRO A 263 -8.71 13.90 -2.39
CA PRO A 263 -8.55 15.27 -1.91
C PRO A 263 -8.05 15.35 -0.46
N ALA A 264 -8.36 14.33 0.36
CA ALA A 264 -7.91 14.22 1.75
C ALA A 264 -6.46 13.73 1.88
N LEU A 265 -5.83 13.25 0.80
CA LEU A 265 -4.41 12.95 0.69
C LEU A 265 -3.92 13.39 -0.71
N PRO A 266 -3.81 14.71 -0.93
CA PRO A 266 -3.49 15.25 -2.25
C PRO A 266 -2.07 14.87 -2.68
N PHE A 267 -1.81 14.98 -3.98
CA PHE A 267 -0.46 14.79 -4.50
C PHE A 267 0.45 15.96 -4.04
N PRO A 268 1.64 15.69 -3.47
CA PRO A 268 2.48 16.71 -2.87
C PRO A 268 3.25 17.47 -3.94
N MET A 269 2.93 18.74 -4.13
CA MET A 269 3.68 19.64 -5.03
C MET A 269 4.95 20.20 -4.39
N ARG A 270 5.10 20.04 -3.07
CA ARG A 270 6.27 20.46 -2.30
C ARG A 270 6.82 19.32 -1.46
N TYR A 271 8.15 19.29 -1.32
CA TYR A 271 8.84 18.27 -0.53
C TYR A 271 8.49 18.33 0.97
N SER A 272 8.16 19.52 1.50
CA SER A 272 7.71 19.70 2.88
C SER A 272 6.41 18.93 3.18
N ASP A 273 5.47 18.93 2.23
CA ASP A 273 4.16 18.31 2.38
C ASP A 273 4.30 16.79 2.32
N PHE A 274 5.11 16.31 1.38
CA PHE A 274 5.53 14.92 1.30
C PHE A 274 6.17 14.44 2.62
N LYS A 275 7.18 15.17 3.12
CA LYS A 275 7.86 14.81 4.38
C LYS A 275 6.95 14.82 5.58
N THR A 276 5.94 15.70 5.62
CA THR A 276 4.99 15.76 6.72
C THR A 276 4.23 14.45 6.85
N MET A 277 3.82 13.86 5.72
CA MET A 277 3.14 12.57 5.71
C MET A 277 4.08 11.41 6.08
N VAL A 278 5.29 11.39 5.54
CA VAL A 278 6.28 10.33 5.89
C VAL A 278 6.65 10.39 7.37
N ARG A 279 6.82 11.60 7.94
CA ARG A 279 7.04 11.78 9.38
C ARG A 279 5.86 11.31 10.22
N ALA A 280 4.63 11.54 9.78
CA ALA A 280 3.45 11.03 10.47
C ALA A 280 3.48 9.50 10.53
N ALA A 281 3.84 8.82 9.43
CA ALA A 281 4.01 7.36 9.43
C ALA A 281 5.14 6.92 10.37
N LYS A 282 6.34 7.51 10.28
CA LYS A 282 7.47 7.18 11.17
C LYS A 282 7.18 7.46 12.65
N SER A 283 6.28 8.39 12.97
CA SER A 283 5.87 8.63 14.37
C SER A 283 5.14 7.44 15.01
N LEU A 284 4.63 6.49 14.21
CA LEU A 284 3.99 5.26 14.68
C LEU A 284 4.98 4.23 15.24
N GLU A 285 6.29 4.48 15.15
CA GLU A 285 7.32 3.67 15.80
C GLU A 285 7.22 3.70 17.33
N TYR A 286 6.56 4.72 17.88
CA TYR A 286 6.45 5.01 19.30
C TYR A 286 4.99 4.97 19.75
N ASP A 287 4.74 4.54 20.98
CA ASP A 287 3.40 4.50 21.56
C ASP A 287 3.03 5.87 22.13
N LEU A 288 1.74 6.18 22.24
CA LEU A 288 1.28 7.48 22.78
C LEU A 288 1.81 7.75 24.19
N GLY A 289 1.88 6.70 25.02
CA GLY A 289 2.32 6.77 26.41
C GLY A 289 3.85 6.68 26.61
N ASP A 290 4.62 6.38 25.56
CA ASP A 290 6.08 6.23 25.64
C ASP A 290 6.73 6.66 24.32
N LYS A 291 7.02 7.96 24.22
CA LYS A 291 7.64 8.60 23.06
C LYS A 291 9.16 8.43 22.99
N ALA A 292 9.79 7.98 24.08
CA ALA A 292 11.24 7.86 24.15
C ALA A 292 11.72 6.51 23.64
N ARG A 293 10.89 5.47 23.80
CA ARG A 293 11.23 4.11 23.39
C ARG A 293 10.52 3.72 22.12
N ARG A 294 11.31 3.34 21.12
CA ARG A 294 10.80 2.69 19.92
C ARG A 294 10.21 1.32 20.26
N ARG A 295 8.97 1.09 19.84
CA ARG A 295 8.18 -0.12 20.14
C ARG A 295 8.06 -1.04 18.94
N ARG A 296 8.17 -0.46 17.73
CA ARG A 296 8.11 -1.17 16.44
C ARG A 296 8.95 -0.45 15.39
N HIS A 297 9.35 -1.16 14.36
CA HIS A 297 9.89 -0.55 13.15
C HIS A 297 8.75 -0.20 12.19
N VAL A 298 8.74 1.03 11.66
CA VAL A 298 7.80 1.41 10.61
C VAL A 298 8.55 1.52 9.30
N THR A 299 8.23 0.65 8.35
CA THR A 299 8.69 0.78 6.96
C THR A 299 7.70 1.69 6.22
N VAL A 300 8.20 2.62 5.41
CA VAL A 300 7.35 3.54 4.64
C VAL A 300 7.53 3.29 3.14
N ALA A 301 6.45 2.87 2.50
CA ALA A 301 6.31 2.82 1.06
C ALA A 301 5.54 4.04 0.56
N VAL A 302 5.92 4.60 -0.59
CA VAL A 302 5.20 5.73 -1.21
C VAL A 302 4.88 5.41 -2.67
N GLY A 303 3.64 5.72 -3.09
CA GLY A 303 3.17 5.56 -4.46
C GLY A 303 2.42 6.81 -4.95
N ALA A 304 2.42 7.04 -6.27
CA ALA A 304 1.72 8.15 -6.91
C ALA A 304 0.40 7.63 -7.46
N ALA A 305 -0.69 7.75 -6.72
CA ALA A 305 -2.00 7.26 -7.12
C ALA A 305 -2.80 8.33 -7.91
N VAL A 306 -2.20 8.84 -8.98
CA VAL A 306 -2.72 9.96 -9.78
C VAL A 306 -3.57 9.46 -10.93
N LEU A 307 -4.77 10.03 -11.11
CA LEU A 307 -5.59 9.74 -12.28
C LEU A 307 -5.01 10.36 -13.57
N PRO A 308 -5.20 9.72 -14.74
CA PRO A 308 -4.67 10.25 -16.00
C PRO A 308 -5.17 11.67 -16.31
N GLN A 309 -6.45 11.96 -16.00
CA GLN A 309 -7.04 13.29 -16.24
C GLN A 309 -6.44 14.39 -15.36
N GLN A 310 -5.78 14.03 -14.27
CA GLN A 310 -5.17 14.96 -13.32
C GLN A 310 -3.67 15.11 -13.52
N ALA A 311 -3.03 14.16 -14.21
CA ALA A 311 -1.57 14.07 -14.31
C ALA A 311 -0.92 15.38 -14.76
N LYS A 312 -1.50 16.04 -15.75
CA LYS A 312 -1.01 17.33 -16.27
C LYS A 312 -0.95 18.43 -15.20
N ASN A 313 -1.88 18.44 -14.25
CA ASN A 313 -1.94 19.46 -13.20
C ASN A 313 -0.81 19.34 -12.17
N PHE A 314 -0.11 18.21 -12.16
CA PHE A 314 0.95 17.91 -11.21
C PHE A 314 2.34 17.97 -11.84
N ILE A 315 2.43 18.31 -13.14
CA ILE A 315 3.69 18.59 -13.81
C ILE A 315 4.19 19.95 -13.34
N GLY A 316 5.47 20.01 -12.98
CA GLY A 316 6.08 21.26 -12.55
C GLY A 316 7.51 21.10 -12.07
N PRO A 317 8.14 22.17 -11.59
CA PRO A 317 9.53 22.13 -11.13
C PRO A 317 9.68 21.32 -9.84
N LEU A 318 10.80 20.61 -9.71
CA LEU A 318 11.28 20.08 -8.42
C LEU A 318 11.69 21.23 -7.49
N ASP A 319 11.37 21.12 -6.21
CA ASP A 319 11.70 22.11 -5.18
C ASP A 319 12.86 21.68 -4.26
N VAL A 320 13.38 20.47 -4.42
CA VAL A 320 14.46 19.88 -3.60
C VAL A 320 15.43 19.04 -4.45
N GLY A 321 16.59 18.75 -3.89
CA GLY A 321 17.56 17.82 -4.45
C GLY A 321 18.49 18.42 -5.51
N PRO A 322 19.39 17.61 -6.08
CA PRO A 322 20.34 18.06 -7.11
C PRO A 322 19.64 18.53 -8.40
N GLU A 323 18.46 17.97 -8.69
CA GLU A 323 17.66 18.27 -9.88
C GLU A 323 16.64 19.41 -9.64
N ARG A 324 16.80 20.21 -8.56
CA ARG A 324 15.88 21.30 -8.24
C ARG A 324 15.70 22.25 -9.44
N GLY A 325 14.45 22.57 -9.75
CA GLY A 325 14.06 23.39 -10.89
C GLY A 325 13.72 22.61 -12.16
N ARG A 326 14.15 21.34 -12.29
CA ARG A 326 13.76 20.49 -13.43
C ARG A 326 12.24 20.25 -13.42
N ILE A 327 11.61 20.40 -14.58
CA ILE A 327 10.21 20.04 -14.78
C ILE A 327 10.10 18.52 -14.78
N VAL A 328 9.24 18.01 -13.91
CA VAL A 328 9.04 16.58 -13.71
C VAL A 328 7.56 16.21 -13.70
N THR A 329 7.30 14.97 -14.07
CA THR A 329 5.99 14.31 -13.97
C THR A 329 5.71 13.86 -12.52
N PRO A 330 4.49 13.39 -12.20
CA PRO A 330 4.16 12.94 -10.85
C PRO A 330 5.02 11.77 -10.36
N VAL A 331 5.25 10.76 -11.21
CA VAL A 331 6.06 9.59 -10.86
C VAL A 331 7.51 10.03 -10.61
N GLU A 332 8.07 10.83 -11.51
CA GLU A 332 9.43 11.37 -11.37
C GLU A 332 9.58 12.21 -10.09
N ARG A 333 8.63 13.12 -9.81
CA ARG A 333 8.62 13.92 -8.58
C ARG A 333 8.64 13.04 -7.33
N LEU A 334 7.78 12.03 -7.28
CA LEU A 334 7.67 11.17 -6.12
C LEU A 334 8.97 10.39 -5.88
N VAL A 335 9.58 9.86 -6.94
CA VAL A 335 10.86 9.14 -6.84
C VAL A 335 11.96 10.08 -6.36
N GLN A 336 12.04 11.30 -6.90
CA GLN A 336 12.99 12.32 -6.47
C GLN A 336 12.81 12.71 -5.00
N TYR A 337 11.57 12.85 -4.52
CA TYR A 337 11.28 13.10 -3.12
C TYR A 337 11.66 11.93 -2.21
N ALA A 338 11.35 10.70 -2.61
CA ALA A 338 11.73 9.48 -1.87
C ALA A 338 13.26 9.35 -1.75
N ALA A 339 13.99 9.70 -2.81
CA ALA A 339 15.44 9.59 -2.92
C ALA A 339 16.22 10.59 -2.05
N GLN A 340 15.57 11.63 -1.52
CA GLN A 340 16.23 12.56 -0.61
C GLN A 340 16.69 11.84 0.67
N ARG A 341 17.87 12.18 1.18
CA ARG A 341 18.49 11.50 2.33
C ARG A 341 17.64 11.52 3.59
N ASP A 342 16.92 12.61 3.81
CA ASP A 342 16.08 12.87 4.98
C ASP A 342 14.58 12.64 4.70
N SER A 343 14.24 11.92 3.62
CA SER A 343 12.86 11.59 3.25
C SER A 343 12.18 10.72 4.29
N GLY A 344 12.92 9.80 4.90
CA GLY A 344 12.38 8.74 5.75
C GLY A 344 11.67 7.62 4.98
N VAL A 345 11.72 7.61 3.65
CA VAL A 345 11.14 6.55 2.82
C VAL A 345 12.09 5.37 2.71
N ASP A 346 11.52 4.16 2.68
CA ASP A 346 12.24 2.90 2.53
C ASP A 346 11.95 2.25 1.17
N ILE A 347 10.70 2.35 0.69
CA ILE A 347 10.23 1.75 -0.57
C ILE A 347 9.63 2.84 -1.46
N VAL A 348 10.09 2.94 -2.71
CA VAL A 348 9.39 3.70 -3.75
C VAL A 348 8.60 2.74 -4.62
N ARG A 349 7.28 2.91 -4.66
CA ARG A 349 6.33 2.05 -5.37
C ARG A 349 5.84 2.76 -6.63
N VAL A 350 5.99 2.12 -7.79
CA VAL A 350 5.40 2.54 -9.06
C VAL A 350 4.60 1.39 -9.64
N GLY A 351 3.75 1.61 -10.64
CA GLY A 351 3.10 0.50 -11.34
C GLY A 351 1.74 0.86 -11.89
N MET A 352 1.19 -0.06 -12.68
CA MET A 352 -0.06 0.14 -13.40
C MET A 352 -1.29 0.21 -12.49
N GLU A 353 -1.19 -0.28 -11.25
CA GLU A 353 -2.22 -0.04 -10.24
C GLU A 353 -2.42 1.45 -9.92
N ASP A 354 -1.30 2.16 -9.82
CA ASP A 354 -1.24 3.53 -9.32
C ASP A 354 -1.34 4.52 -10.49
N THR A 355 -0.51 4.33 -11.52
CA THR A 355 -0.39 5.15 -12.73
C THR A 355 -0.16 4.27 -13.97
N PRO A 356 -1.21 3.72 -14.61
CA PRO A 356 -1.11 2.85 -15.81
C PRO A 356 -0.79 3.61 -17.09
N PHE A 357 -0.06 4.71 -16.99
CA PHE A 357 0.25 5.60 -18.09
C PHE A 357 1.59 6.28 -17.85
N ASP A 358 2.20 6.70 -18.95
CA ASP A 358 3.27 7.69 -18.96
C ASP A 358 2.67 9.05 -19.33
N VAL A 359 3.31 10.13 -18.91
CA VAL A 359 2.89 11.49 -19.22
C VAL A 359 4.09 12.33 -19.66
N THR A 360 3.98 13.00 -20.79
CA THR A 360 5.06 13.88 -21.28
C THR A 360 5.12 15.18 -20.46
N ALA A 361 6.21 15.94 -20.60
CA ALA A 361 6.33 17.26 -19.98
C ALA A 361 5.24 18.25 -20.43
N ASP A 362 4.67 18.07 -21.62
CA ASP A 362 3.57 18.89 -22.15
C ASP A 362 2.18 18.43 -21.66
N GLY A 363 2.15 17.27 -20.97
CA GLY A 363 0.94 16.69 -20.38
C GLY A 363 0.23 15.65 -21.26
N ASP A 364 0.87 15.15 -22.31
CA ASP A 364 0.27 14.13 -23.19
C ASP A 364 0.37 12.75 -22.54
N LEU A 365 -0.75 12.03 -22.51
CA LEU A 365 -0.83 10.68 -21.96
C LEU A 365 -0.37 9.63 -22.98
N ARG A 366 0.32 8.60 -22.49
CA ARG A 366 0.75 7.45 -23.29
C ARG A 366 0.52 6.15 -22.52
N SER A 367 0.14 5.10 -23.24
CA SER A 367 0.13 3.74 -22.67
C SER A 367 1.53 3.32 -22.24
N THR A 368 1.62 2.54 -21.16
CA THR A 368 2.89 2.09 -20.59
C THR A 368 2.79 0.65 -20.06
N THR A 369 3.88 0.15 -19.48
CA THR A 369 3.95 -1.15 -18.79
C THR A 369 4.62 -0.99 -17.43
N ASN A 370 4.45 -1.96 -16.52
CA ASN A 370 5.16 -1.96 -15.25
C ASN A 370 6.69 -1.89 -15.44
N ALA A 371 7.23 -2.55 -16.46
CA ALA A 371 8.65 -2.53 -16.76
C ALA A 371 9.16 -1.13 -17.15
N ILE A 372 8.36 -0.35 -17.90
CA ILE A 372 8.71 1.04 -18.24
C ILE A 372 8.65 1.91 -16.98
N LEU A 373 7.60 1.79 -16.17
CA LEU A 373 7.47 2.56 -14.92
C LEU A 373 8.62 2.29 -13.94
N VAL A 374 9.03 1.03 -13.79
CA VAL A 374 10.20 0.66 -12.96
C VAL A 374 11.50 1.24 -13.55
N LYS A 375 11.69 1.21 -14.87
CA LYS A 375 12.86 1.86 -15.50
C LYS A 375 12.88 3.37 -15.27
N THR A 376 11.73 4.04 -15.35
CA THR A 376 11.60 5.46 -15.01
C THR A 376 12.01 5.71 -13.56
N ALA A 377 11.52 4.90 -12.61
CA ALA A 377 11.92 5.02 -11.22
C ALA A 377 13.44 4.82 -11.02
N LEU A 378 14.05 3.81 -11.67
CA LEU A 378 15.48 3.56 -11.58
C LEU A 378 16.32 4.73 -12.13
N HIS A 379 15.94 5.28 -13.30
CA HIS A 379 16.62 6.45 -13.87
C HIS A 379 16.51 7.68 -12.96
N GLU A 380 15.35 7.89 -12.33
CA GLU A 380 15.15 9.02 -11.42
C GLU A 380 15.90 8.86 -10.09
N LEU A 381 16.02 7.62 -9.58
CA LEU A 381 16.90 7.33 -8.44
C LEU A 381 18.37 7.66 -8.77
N GLU A 382 18.84 7.26 -9.94
CA GLU A 382 20.20 7.55 -10.39
C GLU A 382 20.45 9.06 -10.48
N ARG A 383 19.54 9.82 -11.09
CA ARG A 383 19.60 11.30 -11.14
C ARG A 383 19.64 11.94 -9.76
N ALA A 384 18.94 11.35 -8.78
CA ALA A 384 18.93 11.82 -7.40
C ALA A 384 20.21 11.45 -6.62
N GLY A 385 21.10 10.62 -7.18
CA GLY A 385 22.26 10.06 -6.49
C GLY A 385 21.89 8.99 -5.46
N ALA A 386 20.74 8.33 -5.64
CA ALA A 386 20.28 7.20 -4.83
C ALA A 386 20.48 5.88 -5.59
N THR A 387 20.52 4.77 -4.85
CA THR A 387 20.76 3.44 -5.42
C THR A 387 19.68 2.44 -4.99
N PRO A 388 19.20 1.56 -5.89
CA PRO A 388 18.24 0.53 -5.54
C PRO A 388 18.88 -0.54 -4.64
N LEU A 389 18.12 -1.04 -3.67
CA LEU A 389 18.47 -2.18 -2.83
C LEU A 389 17.95 -3.48 -3.44
N THR A 390 18.86 -4.42 -3.69
CA THR A 390 18.55 -5.68 -4.40
C THR A 390 18.89 -6.94 -3.62
N ARG A 391 19.57 -6.82 -2.47
CA ARG A 391 20.04 -7.98 -1.68
C ARG A 391 19.20 -8.20 -0.41
N THR A 392 18.75 -9.43 -0.17
CA THR A 392 17.93 -9.82 0.99
C THR A 392 18.51 -9.35 2.31
N GLN A 393 19.79 -9.60 2.56
CA GLN A 393 20.43 -9.24 3.84
C GLN A 393 20.41 -7.73 4.11
N GLU A 394 20.45 -6.90 3.07
CA GLU A 394 20.39 -5.44 3.18
C GLU A 394 18.93 -4.98 3.38
N ILE A 395 17.99 -5.62 2.70
CA ILE A 395 16.54 -5.40 2.84
C ILE A 395 16.07 -5.77 4.26
N ASP A 396 16.51 -6.92 4.78
CA ASP A 396 16.16 -7.38 6.12
C ASP A 396 16.84 -6.55 7.20
N ARG A 397 18.05 -6.03 6.93
CA ARG A 397 18.71 -5.08 7.85
C ARG A 397 17.92 -3.78 8.00
N LEU A 398 17.22 -3.31 6.96
CA LEU A 398 16.29 -2.18 7.10
C LEU A 398 15.16 -2.52 8.08
N ALA A 399 14.69 -3.76 8.12
CA ALA A 399 13.69 -4.23 9.09
C ALA A 399 14.26 -4.45 10.51
N VAL A 400 15.52 -4.89 10.64
CA VAL A 400 16.12 -5.36 11.92
C VAL A 400 16.90 -4.29 12.70
N ILE A 401 17.53 -3.28 12.07
CA ILE A 401 18.51 -2.36 12.75
C ILE A 401 17.89 -1.36 13.75
N ALA A 402 16.60 -1.47 14.04
CA ALA A 402 15.83 -0.50 14.79
C ALA A 402 15.61 -0.81 16.29
N GLY A 403 15.85 -2.05 16.74
CA GLY A 403 15.75 -2.43 18.14
C GLY A 403 17.14 -2.49 18.74
N GLY A 404 17.49 -1.57 19.65
CA GLY A 404 18.80 -1.54 20.32
C GLY A 404 19.06 -2.74 21.23
N GLY A 405 19.24 -3.93 20.65
CA GLY A 405 19.68 -5.15 21.31
C GLY A 405 20.34 -6.09 20.30
N ASP A 406 21.43 -6.73 20.71
CA ASP A 406 22.29 -7.64 19.91
C ASP A 406 21.63 -8.97 19.51
N ARG A 407 20.31 -9.01 19.28
CA ARG A 407 19.63 -10.18 18.72
C ARG A 407 18.86 -9.79 17.46
N PRO A 408 19.08 -10.49 16.33
CA PRO A 408 18.24 -10.29 15.16
C PRO A 408 16.79 -10.52 15.55
N TRP A 409 15.98 -9.49 15.35
CA TRP A 409 14.58 -9.44 15.69
C TRP A 409 13.78 -10.16 14.58
N ARG A 410 14.08 -11.43 14.34
CA ARG A 410 13.18 -12.32 13.60
C ARG A 410 12.46 -13.15 14.65
N SER A 411 11.13 -13.23 14.61
CA SER A 411 10.47 -14.25 15.42
C SER A 411 10.87 -15.61 14.87
N GLU A 412 11.09 -16.60 15.75
CA GLU A 412 11.37 -17.99 15.34
C GLU A 412 10.33 -18.52 14.33
N SER A 413 9.09 -18.00 14.40
CA SER A 413 8.03 -18.28 13.44
C SER A 413 8.32 -17.73 12.03
N VAL A 414 8.89 -16.54 11.89
CA VAL A 414 9.29 -15.97 10.58
C VAL A 414 10.44 -16.78 10.00
N GLU A 415 11.43 -17.15 10.82
CA GLU A 415 12.54 -18.00 10.37
C GLU A 415 12.05 -19.37 9.94
N THR A 416 11.16 -20.00 10.72
CA THR A 416 10.55 -21.29 10.37
C THR A 416 9.75 -21.20 9.08
N GLU A 417 8.97 -20.14 8.88
CA GLU A 417 8.22 -19.95 7.63
C GLU A 417 9.14 -19.74 6.41
N TYR A 418 10.21 -18.96 6.57
CA TYR A 418 11.22 -18.82 5.52
C TYR A 418 11.95 -20.13 5.24
N GLU A 419 12.32 -20.89 6.25
CA GLU A 419 12.99 -22.19 6.10
C GLU A 419 12.07 -23.20 5.41
N LEU A 420 10.81 -23.31 5.84
CA LEU A 420 9.81 -24.21 5.22
C LEU A 420 9.52 -23.85 3.76
N ALA A 421 9.45 -22.55 3.43
CA ALA A 421 9.26 -22.09 2.05
C ALA A 421 10.46 -22.40 1.14
N THR A 422 11.60 -22.81 1.69
CA THR A 422 12.83 -23.05 0.92
C THR A 422 13.17 -24.52 0.71
N VAL A 423 12.49 -25.42 1.44
CA VAL A 423 12.70 -26.87 1.36
C VAL A 423 11.64 -27.56 0.47
N ALA A 424 10.58 -26.86 0.08
CA ALA A 424 9.50 -27.33 -0.80
C ALA A 424 9.56 -26.65 -2.18
#